data_AF-A0A125T221-F1
#
_entry.id   AF-A0A125T221-F1
#
_cell.length_a   1.000
_cell.length_b   1.000
_cell.length_c   1.000
_cell.angle_alpha   90.00
_cell.angle_beta   90.00
_cell.angle_gamma   90.00
#
_symmetry.space_group_name_H-M   'P 1'
#
loop_
_entity.id
_entity.type
_entity.pdbx_description
1 polymer ?
#
loop_
_entity_poly.entity_id
_entity_poly.type
_entity_poly.pdbx_seq_one_letter_code
_entity_poly.pdbx_strand_id
1 'polypeptide(L)'
;MTLPYAMKIFKKLSLCFTILFLLLWIYILIYIKIISLGWLIAELASFLFMVIAYIVRGILEGIERPRKIFLSALMMVIIFCIPGYDDIKAYKRNVCQAQFGPQFNTKRRNLGIPVIPEKWQIKESSEGRVRWAPADSLIGHQKKYIYIDTGCVIEEELDYYGLTSQHGNKREVMIETQFGRGRLNDSVFYYYYHDDAGRRADTITRQQADSIFAAEKIRKDY
;
A
#
# COMPACT_ATOMS: atom_id res chain seq x y z
N MET A 1 -36.08 -36.99 -20.06
CA MET A 1 -36.10 -35.62 -19.50
C MET A 1 -36.21 -34.66 -20.67
N THR A 2 -37.29 -33.89 -20.80
CA THR A 2 -37.47 -32.99 -21.96
C THR A 2 -36.54 -31.77 -21.82
N LEU A 3 -35.88 -31.39 -22.92
CA LEU A 3 -34.97 -30.22 -23.03
C LEU A 3 -35.44 -28.95 -22.29
N PRO A 4 -36.75 -28.59 -22.25
CA PRO A 4 -37.24 -27.41 -21.54
C PRO A 4 -37.12 -27.49 -20.01
N TYR A 5 -37.19 -28.68 -19.44
CA TYR A 5 -37.14 -28.88 -17.98
C TYR A 5 -35.71 -28.73 -17.45
N ALA A 6 -34.74 -29.34 -18.14
CA ALA A 6 -33.32 -29.18 -17.84
C ALA A 6 -32.87 -27.71 -17.90
N MET A 7 -33.37 -26.97 -18.88
CA MET A 7 -33.06 -25.55 -19.07
C MET A 7 -33.61 -24.66 -17.94
N LYS A 8 -34.81 -24.96 -17.41
CA LYS A 8 -35.38 -24.25 -16.25
C LYS A 8 -34.57 -24.51 -14.97
N ILE A 9 -34.13 -25.74 -14.75
CA ILE A 9 -33.30 -26.10 -13.60
C ILE A 9 -31.94 -25.40 -13.67
N PHE A 10 -31.29 -25.44 -14.83
CA PHE A 10 -30.00 -24.79 -15.06
C PHE A 10 -30.04 -23.28 -14.74
N LYS A 11 -31.10 -22.57 -15.16
CA LYS A 11 -31.27 -21.14 -14.86
C LYS A 11 -31.35 -20.84 -13.37
N LYS A 12 -32.12 -21.64 -12.61
CA LYS A 12 -32.25 -21.48 -11.16
C LYS A 12 -30.93 -21.76 -10.45
N LEU A 13 -30.24 -22.84 -10.84
CA LEU A 13 -28.94 -23.19 -10.27
C LEU A 13 -27.88 -22.13 -10.56
N SER A 14 -27.80 -21.65 -11.80
CA SER A 14 -26.88 -20.57 -12.19
C SER A 14 -27.12 -19.29 -11.38
N LEU A 15 -28.39 -18.86 -11.23
CA LEU A 15 -28.72 -17.68 -10.44
C LEU A 15 -28.34 -17.85 -8.96
N CYS A 16 -28.70 -18.99 -8.35
CA CYS A 16 -28.34 -19.28 -6.96
C CYS A 16 -26.82 -19.29 -6.76
N PHE A 17 -26.08 -19.89 -7.69
CA PHE A 17 -24.62 -19.94 -7.64
C PHE A 17 -24.02 -18.52 -7.73
N THR A 18 -24.49 -17.68 -8.66
CA THR A 18 -24.01 -16.29 -8.77
C THR A 18 -24.29 -15.49 -7.49
N ILE A 19 -25.49 -15.61 -6.90
CA ILE A 19 -25.81 -14.91 -5.65
C ILE A 19 -24.92 -15.39 -4.51
N LEU A 20 -24.76 -16.71 -4.35
CA LEU A 20 -23.97 -17.29 -3.27
C LEU A 20 -22.48 -16.94 -3.43
N PHE A 21 -21.98 -16.90 -4.66
CA PHE A 21 -20.63 -16.43 -4.97
C PHE A 21 -20.45 -14.96 -4.59
N LEU A 22 -21.37 -14.07 -4.98
CA LEU A 22 -21.29 -12.65 -4.64
C LEU A 22 -21.33 -12.41 -3.13
N LEU A 23 -22.18 -13.15 -2.40
CA LEU A 23 -22.25 -13.07 -0.93
C LEU A 23 -20.96 -13.57 -0.27
N LEU A 24 -20.42 -14.69 -0.74
CA LEU A 24 -19.15 -15.22 -0.24
C LEU A 24 -17.99 -14.26 -0.54
N TRP A 25 -17.99 -13.65 -1.74
CA TRP A 25 -17.01 -12.67 -2.14
C TRP A 25 -17.05 -11.42 -1.25
N ILE A 26 -18.24 -10.84 -1.04
CA ILE A 26 -18.45 -9.71 -0.11
C ILE A 26 -17.97 -10.08 1.29
N TYR A 27 -18.31 -11.29 1.76
CA TYR A 27 -17.89 -11.76 3.09
C TYR A 27 -16.36 -11.83 3.19
N ILE A 28 -15.67 -12.41 2.22
CA ILE A 28 -14.21 -12.56 2.26
C ILE A 28 -13.52 -11.19 2.18
N LEU A 29 -14.03 -10.31 1.31
CA LEU A 29 -13.48 -8.97 1.11
C LEU A 29 -13.63 -8.09 2.38
N ILE A 30 -14.77 -8.17 3.06
CA ILE A 30 -15.01 -7.40 4.29
C ILE A 30 -14.26 -7.99 5.49
N TYR A 31 -14.29 -9.31 5.67
CA TYR A 31 -13.92 -9.93 6.94
C TYR A 31 -12.54 -10.59 6.99
N ILE A 32 -12.03 -11.12 5.87
CA ILE A 32 -10.79 -11.93 5.89
C ILE A 32 -9.58 -11.18 5.36
N LYS A 33 -9.76 -10.13 4.54
CA LYS A 33 -8.68 -9.28 3.99
C LYS A 33 -7.47 -10.11 3.49
N ILE A 34 -7.72 -11.12 2.67
CA ILE A 34 -6.65 -11.99 2.14
C ILE A 34 -5.96 -11.26 0.98
N ILE A 35 -4.72 -10.81 1.19
CA ILE A 35 -3.89 -10.21 0.14
C ILE A 35 -2.82 -11.21 -0.29
N SER A 36 -3.21 -12.19 -1.11
CA SER A 36 -2.26 -13.14 -1.72
C SER A 36 -2.47 -13.22 -3.24
N LEU A 37 -1.39 -13.50 -3.98
CA LEU A 37 -1.46 -13.63 -5.44
C LEU A 37 -2.43 -14.75 -5.87
N GLY A 38 -2.47 -15.85 -5.14
CA GLY A 38 -3.39 -16.96 -5.41
C GLY A 38 -4.85 -16.57 -5.23
N TRP A 39 -5.15 -15.77 -4.20
CA TRP A 39 -6.49 -15.22 -3.98
C TRP A 39 -6.93 -14.32 -5.14
N LEU A 40 -6.07 -13.38 -5.54
CA LEU A 40 -6.33 -12.48 -6.65
C LEU A 40 -6.57 -13.23 -7.98
N ILE A 41 -5.77 -14.26 -8.27
CA ILE A 41 -5.95 -15.09 -9.48
C ILE A 41 -7.30 -15.83 -9.42
N ALA A 42 -7.67 -16.41 -8.27
CA ALA A 42 -8.93 -17.12 -8.10
C ALA A 42 -10.14 -16.18 -8.24
N GLU A 43 -10.02 -14.96 -7.73
CA GLU A 43 -11.02 -13.91 -7.84
C GLU A 43 -11.23 -13.48 -9.30
N LEU A 44 -10.16 -13.13 -10.01
CA LEU A 44 -10.22 -12.77 -11.44
C LEU A 44 -10.78 -13.91 -12.31
N ALA A 45 -10.35 -15.15 -12.05
CA ALA A 45 -10.86 -16.32 -12.75
C ALA A 45 -12.36 -16.51 -12.52
N SER A 46 -12.83 -16.32 -11.29
CA SER A 46 -14.24 -16.46 -10.93
C SER A 46 -15.12 -15.38 -11.57
N PHE A 47 -14.63 -14.13 -11.64
CA PHE A 47 -15.31 -13.07 -12.40
C PHE A 47 -15.41 -13.40 -13.89
N LEU A 48 -14.33 -13.91 -14.49
CA LEU A 48 -14.34 -14.34 -15.88
C LEU A 48 -15.39 -15.44 -16.13
N PHE A 49 -15.47 -16.44 -15.24
CA PHE A 49 -16.49 -17.50 -15.34
C PHE A 49 -17.92 -16.96 -15.24
N MET A 50 -18.18 -15.97 -14.38
CA MET A 50 -19.51 -15.35 -14.29
C MET A 50 -19.89 -14.60 -15.56
N VAL A 51 -18.95 -13.86 -16.17
CA VAL A 51 -19.19 -13.17 -17.45
C VAL A 51 -19.47 -14.17 -18.57
N ILE A 52 -18.69 -15.26 -18.66
CA ILE A 52 -18.92 -16.33 -19.63
C ILE A 52 -20.30 -16.97 -19.43
N ALA A 53 -20.67 -17.31 -18.19
CA ALA A 53 -21.97 -17.90 -17.88
C ALA A 53 -23.12 -16.97 -18.26
N TYR A 54 -22.98 -15.66 -18.03
CA TYR A 54 -23.96 -14.65 -18.43
C TYR A 54 -24.12 -14.57 -19.96
N ILE A 55 -23.02 -14.56 -20.70
CA ILE A 55 -23.04 -14.54 -22.18
C ILE A 55 -23.71 -15.80 -22.72
N VAL A 56 -23.28 -16.98 -22.25
CA VAL A 56 -23.84 -18.28 -22.68
C VAL A 56 -25.34 -18.33 -22.40
N ARG A 57 -25.79 -17.87 -21.23
CA ARG A 57 -27.21 -17.77 -20.92
C ARG A 57 -27.95 -16.86 -21.89
N GLY A 58 -27.40 -15.69 -22.22
CA GLY A 58 -28.00 -14.77 -23.17
C GLY A 58 -28.16 -15.35 -24.58
N ILE A 59 -27.16 -16.12 -25.04
CA ILE A 59 -27.21 -16.84 -26.32
C ILE A 59 -28.30 -17.92 -26.30
N LEU A 60 -28.34 -18.75 -25.24
CA LEU A 60 -29.34 -19.82 -25.08
C LEU A 60 -30.77 -19.29 -24.94
N GLU A 61 -30.95 -18.08 -24.42
CA GLU A 61 -32.25 -17.42 -24.29
C GLU A 61 -32.75 -16.79 -25.60
N GLY A 62 -31.96 -16.85 -26.68
CA GLY A 62 -32.36 -16.32 -27.99
C GLY A 62 -32.55 -14.81 -27.97
N ILE A 63 -31.83 -14.09 -27.11
CA ILE A 63 -31.93 -12.63 -27.01
C ILE A 63 -31.55 -12.02 -28.36
N GLU A 64 -32.54 -11.48 -29.07
CA GLU A 64 -32.44 -10.96 -30.44
C GLU A 64 -31.46 -9.78 -30.61
N ARG A 65 -30.90 -9.26 -29.51
CA ARG A 65 -30.02 -8.09 -29.50
C ARG A 65 -28.66 -8.42 -28.88
N PRO A 66 -27.75 -9.06 -29.64
CA PRO A 66 -26.41 -9.41 -29.16
C PRO A 66 -25.63 -8.18 -28.62
N ARG A 67 -25.91 -6.99 -29.15
CA ARG A 67 -25.34 -5.72 -28.68
C ARG A 67 -25.63 -5.42 -27.20
N LYS A 68 -26.81 -5.79 -26.68
CA LYS A 68 -27.17 -5.54 -25.26
C LYS A 68 -26.41 -6.49 -24.32
N ILE A 69 -26.28 -7.75 -24.70
CA ILE A 69 -25.49 -8.74 -23.94
C ILE A 69 -24.03 -8.31 -23.89
N PHE A 70 -23.48 -7.91 -25.05
CA PHE A 70 -22.10 -7.44 -25.15
C PHE A 70 -21.84 -6.21 -24.27
N LEU A 71 -22.70 -5.18 -24.33
CA LEU A 71 -22.55 -3.98 -23.50
C LEU A 71 -22.65 -4.29 -22.00
N SER A 72 -23.56 -5.17 -21.61
CA SER A 72 -23.73 -5.61 -20.21
C SER A 72 -22.50 -6.39 -19.70
N ALA A 73 -21.97 -7.30 -20.52
CA ALA A 73 -20.74 -8.04 -20.21
C ALA A 73 -19.54 -7.09 -20.08
N LEU A 74 -19.41 -6.10 -20.98
CA LEU A 74 -18.35 -5.09 -20.91
C LEU A 74 -18.44 -4.25 -19.63
N MET A 75 -19.65 -3.80 -19.26
CA MET A 75 -19.86 -3.06 -18.01
C MET A 75 -19.52 -3.90 -16.78
N MET A 76 -19.87 -5.19 -16.76
CA MET A 76 -19.45 -6.10 -15.69
C MET A 76 -17.93 -6.21 -15.61
N VAL A 77 -17.25 -6.41 -16.74
CA VAL A 77 -15.77 -6.45 -16.77
C VAL A 77 -15.17 -5.16 -16.18
N ILE A 78 -15.67 -3.99 -16.57
CA ILE A 78 -15.18 -2.71 -16.04
C ILE A 78 -15.40 -2.62 -14.52
N ILE A 79 -16.59 -2.97 -14.03
CA ILE A 79 -16.92 -2.92 -12.60
C ILE A 79 -16.02 -3.86 -11.79
N PHE A 80 -15.67 -5.03 -12.32
CA PHE A 80 -14.81 -6.00 -11.63
C PHE A 80 -13.30 -5.73 -11.79
N CYS A 81 -12.88 -5.07 -12.87
CA CYS A 81 -11.47 -4.72 -13.07
C CYS A 81 -10.97 -3.62 -12.12
N ILE A 82 -11.84 -2.70 -11.68
CA ILE A 82 -11.47 -1.62 -10.76
C ILE A 82 -10.99 -2.16 -9.39
N PRO A 83 -11.79 -2.95 -8.64
CA PRO A 83 -11.34 -3.50 -7.35
C PRO A 83 -10.14 -4.44 -7.51
N GLY A 84 -10.12 -5.28 -8.56
CA GLY A 84 -8.97 -6.15 -8.84
C GLY A 84 -7.67 -5.37 -9.11
N TYR A 85 -7.75 -4.18 -9.70
CA TYR A 85 -6.59 -3.30 -9.87
C TYR A 85 -6.08 -2.77 -8.52
N ASP A 86 -6.97 -2.35 -7.63
CA ASP A 86 -6.60 -1.89 -6.29
C ASP A 86 -5.98 -3.02 -5.45
N ASP A 87 -6.48 -4.25 -5.59
CA ASP A 87 -5.92 -5.42 -4.90
C ASP A 87 -4.53 -5.79 -5.45
N ILE A 88 -4.32 -5.73 -6.77
CA ILE A 88 -2.98 -5.89 -7.37
C ILE A 88 -2.03 -4.83 -6.84
N LYS A 89 -2.50 -3.59 -6.78
CA LYS A 89 -1.73 -2.44 -6.30
C LYS A 89 -1.33 -2.64 -4.84
N ALA A 90 -2.25 -3.10 -4.00
CA ALA A 90 -2.00 -3.43 -2.60
C ALA A 90 -1.04 -4.62 -2.43
N TYR A 91 -1.22 -5.70 -3.21
CA TYR A 91 -0.34 -6.86 -3.19
C TYR A 91 1.10 -6.50 -3.55
N LYS A 92 1.30 -5.78 -4.67
CA LYS A 92 2.64 -5.33 -5.10
C LYS A 92 3.32 -4.53 -4.00
N ARG A 93 2.59 -3.58 -3.40
CA ARG A 93 3.08 -2.76 -2.29
C ARG A 93 3.48 -3.58 -1.07
N ASN A 94 2.68 -4.57 -0.67
CA ASN A 94 3.02 -5.45 0.46
C ASN A 94 4.27 -6.31 0.16
N VAL A 95 4.40 -6.82 -1.06
CA VAL A 95 5.59 -7.55 -1.50
C VAL A 95 6.82 -6.63 -1.49
N CYS A 96 6.67 -5.39 -1.98
CA CYS A 96 7.71 -4.39 -1.86
C CYS A 96 8.10 -4.28 -0.38
N GLN A 97 7.15 -3.94 0.51
CA GLN A 97 7.39 -3.69 1.93
C GLN A 97 8.12 -4.84 2.64
N ALA A 98 7.81 -6.09 2.30
CA ALA A 98 8.51 -7.26 2.85
C ALA A 98 9.99 -7.34 2.41
N GLN A 99 10.33 -6.80 1.24
CA GLN A 99 11.70 -6.66 0.74
C GLN A 99 12.39 -5.37 1.21
N PHE A 100 11.61 -4.36 1.61
CA PHE A 100 12.15 -3.13 2.18
C PHE A 100 12.75 -3.47 3.54
N GLY A 101 14.06 -3.33 3.66
CA GLY A 101 14.88 -3.62 4.84
C GLY A 101 16.36 -3.45 4.55
N PRO A 102 17.29 -4.03 5.36
CA PRO A 102 18.72 -3.93 5.10
C PRO A 102 19.13 -4.40 3.70
N GLN A 103 18.38 -5.32 3.09
CA GLN A 103 18.56 -5.78 1.71
C GLN A 103 18.37 -4.65 0.68
N PHE A 104 17.58 -3.63 1.01
CA PHE A 104 17.37 -2.44 0.20
C PHE A 104 18.50 -1.42 0.33
N ASN A 105 19.41 -1.56 1.31
CA ASN A 105 20.57 -0.69 1.45
C ASN A 105 21.48 -0.69 0.22
N THR A 106 21.45 -1.74 -0.60
CA THR A 106 22.12 -1.74 -1.91
C THR A 106 21.47 -0.73 -2.86
N LYS A 107 20.14 -0.72 -2.98
CA LYS A 107 19.42 0.26 -3.81
C LYS A 107 19.55 1.68 -3.24
N ARG A 108 19.52 1.85 -1.91
CA ARG A 108 19.73 3.16 -1.24
C ARG A 108 21.12 3.72 -1.54
N ARG A 109 22.16 2.90 -1.45
CA ARG A 109 23.53 3.28 -1.84
C ARG A 109 23.61 3.75 -3.28
N ASN A 110 22.95 3.06 -4.21
CA ASN A 110 22.92 3.46 -5.62
C ASN A 110 22.19 4.79 -5.85
N LEU A 111 21.25 5.14 -4.96
CA LEU A 111 20.53 6.40 -4.99
C LEU A 111 21.25 7.52 -4.19
N GLY A 112 22.41 7.22 -3.58
CA GLY A 112 23.10 8.17 -2.70
C GLY A 112 22.36 8.43 -1.38
N ILE A 113 21.38 7.60 -1.03
CA ILE A 113 20.55 7.75 0.16
C ILE A 113 21.21 6.99 1.32
N PRO A 114 21.19 7.55 2.55
CA PRO A 114 21.71 6.90 3.74
C PRO A 114 21.12 5.51 3.99
N VAL A 115 21.95 4.57 4.42
CA VAL A 115 21.51 3.19 4.68
C VAL A 115 20.72 3.09 5.98
N ILE A 116 19.72 2.21 6.01
CA ILE A 116 19.03 1.83 7.25
C ILE A 116 20.00 1.02 8.10
N PRO A 117 20.27 1.40 9.37
CA PRO A 117 21.20 0.66 10.21
C PRO A 117 20.73 -0.78 10.46
N GLU A 118 21.66 -1.74 10.48
CA GLU A 118 21.35 -3.18 10.59
C GLU A 118 20.58 -3.56 11.87
N LYS A 119 20.78 -2.81 12.95
CA LYS A 119 20.11 -3.04 14.25
C LYS A 119 18.66 -2.53 14.30
N TRP A 120 18.21 -1.84 13.26
CA TRP A 120 16.84 -1.33 13.19
C TRP A 120 15.88 -2.43 12.75
N GLN A 121 14.67 -2.39 13.28
CA GLN A 121 13.62 -3.35 12.99
C GLN A 121 12.37 -2.64 12.48
N ILE A 122 11.60 -3.34 11.65
CA ILE A 122 10.24 -2.90 11.30
C ILE A 122 9.40 -2.98 12.56
N LYS A 123 8.88 -1.84 13.01
CA LYS A 123 7.93 -1.76 14.14
C LYS A 123 6.49 -1.65 13.67
N GLU A 124 6.28 -1.13 12.46
CA GLU A 124 4.96 -0.94 11.87
C GLU A 124 5.08 -1.03 10.35
N SER A 125 4.12 -1.72 9.72
CA SER A 125 3.94 -1.75 8.27
C SER A 125 2.48 -1.51 7.98
N SER A 126 2.17 -0.39 7.33
CA SER A 126 0.82 0.00 6.90
C SER A 126 0.81 0.26 5.40
N GLU A 127 -0.36 0.47 4.79
CA GLU A 127 -0.46 0.68 3.34
C GLU A 127 0.49 1.80 2.84
N GLY A 128 1.55 1.41 2.13
CA GLY A 128 2.51 2.33 1.52
C GLY A 128 3.53 2.95 2.47
N ARG A 129 3.57 2.53 3.74
CA ARG A 129 4.48 3.09 4.74
C ARG A 129 5.10 2.01 5.60
N VAL A 130 6.41 2.07 5.80
CA VAL A 130 7.14 1.20 6.73
C VAL A 130 7.85 2.06 7.77
N ARG A 131 7.61 1.76 9.05
CA ARG A 131 8.31 2.39 10.17
C ARG A 131 9.45 1.51 10.64
N TRP A 132 10.65 2.05 10.58
CA TRP A 132 11.84 1.47 11.17
C TRP A 132 12.20 2.18 12.46
N ALA A 133 12.65 1.43 13.46
CA ALA A 133 13.17 2.01 14.70
C ALA A 133 14.26 1.08 15.30
N PRO A 134 15.22 1.62 16.06
CA PRO A 134 16.12 0.81 16.86
C PRO A 134 15.34 0.05 17.94
N ALA A 135 15.96 -0.97 18.53
CA ALA A 135 15.37 -1.69 19.67
C ALA A 135 15.19 -0.77 20.88
N ASP A 136 16.25 -0.06 21.27
CA ASP A 136 16.31 0.72 22.51
C ASP A 136 17.02 2.07 22.29
N SER A 137 16.31 3.10 21.81
CA SER A 137 16.87 4.45 21.76
C SER A 137 15.86 5.53 22.11
N LEU A 138 16.22 6.36 23.09
CA LEU A 138 15.45 7.53 23.51
C LEU A 138 16.07 8.86 23.02
N ILE A 139 17.32 8.89 22.57
CA ILE A 139 18.02 10.10 22.10
C ILE A 139 18.76 9.78 20.79
N GLY A 140 18.82 10.73 19.87
CA GLY A 140 19.37 10.54 18.54
C GLY A 140 18.32 9.99 17.58
N HIS A 141 18.75 9.27 16.55
CA HIS A 141 17.85 8.77 15.52
C HIS A 141 16.90 7.69 16.10
N GLN A 142 15.61 8.02 16.22
CA GLN A 142 14.62 7.21 16.95
C GLN A 142 13.71 6.40 16.04
N LYS A 143 13.33 6.96 14.89
CA LYS A 143 12.42 6.29 13.95
C LYS A 143 12.57 6.91 12.57
N LYS A 144 12.34 6.08 11.56
CA LYS A 144 12.32 6.45 10.15
C LYS A 144 11.05 5.91 9.54
N TYR A 145 10.30 6.75 8.82
CA TYR A 145 9.19 6.31 7.99
C TYR A 145 9.61 6.38 6.54
N ILE A 146 9.37 5.30 5.81
CA ILE A 146 9.65 5.23 4.38
C ILE A 146 8.32 5.02 3.67
N TYR A 147 7.98 5.94 2.80
CA TYR A 147 6.79 5.87 1.96
C TYR A 147 7.16 5.30 0.59
N ILE A 148 6.44 4.26 0.21
CA ILE A 148 6.75 3.42 -0.93
C ILE A 148 5.52 3.35 -1.82
N ASP A 149 5.71 3.67 -3.09
CA ASP A 149 4.67 3.55 -4.09
C ASP A 149 4.46 2.11 -4.54
N THR A 150 3.54 1.93 -5.48
CA THR A 150 3.17 0.59 -5.97
C THR A 150 4.12 0.04 -7.03
N GLY A 151 5.10 0.83 -7.44
CA GLY A 151 6.25 0.45 -8.25
C GLY A 151 7.49 0.10 -7.42
N CYS A 152 7.38 0.00 -6.09
CA CYS A 152 8.51 -0.19 -5.17
C CYS A 152 9.57 0.94 -5.25
N VAL A 153 9.11 2.17 -5.50
CA VAL A 153 9.92 3.39 -5.51
C VAL A 153 9.69 4.13 -4.20
N ILE A 154 10.77 4.64 -3.60
CA ILE A 154 10.65 5.49 -2.41
C ILE A 154 10.13 6.85 -2.88
N GLU A 155 9.01 7.30 -2.32
CA GLU A 155 8.45 8.63 -2.58
C GLU A 155 8.95 9.65 -1.57
N GLU A 156 8.95 9.25 -0.31
CA GLU A 156 9.23 10.12 0.82
C GLU A 156 9.91 9.33 1.94
N GLU A 157 10.78 10.00 2.66
CA GLU A 157 11.40 9.48 3.87
C GLU A 157 11.38 10.53 4.97
N LEU A 158 10.93 10.13 6.16
CA LEU A 158 10.87 10.97 7.35
C LEU A 158 11.79 10.40 8.42
N ASP A 159 12.82 11.15 8.78
CA ASP A 159 13.77 10.81 9.83
C ASP A 159 13.51 11.62 11.08
N TYR A 160 13.33 10.94 12.20
CA TYR A 160 13.03 11.58 13.48
C TYR A 160 14.17 11.39 14.46
N TYR A 161 14.73 12.49 14.92
CA TYR A 161 15.81 12.56 15.89
C TYR A 161 15.27 13.09 17.20
N GLY A 162 15.18 12.22 18.21
CA GLY A 162 14.84 12.63 19.57
C GLY A 162 15.98 13.38 20.22
N LEU A 163 15.66 14.48 20.90
CA LEU A 163 16.62 15.30 21.63
C LEU A 163 16.44 15.10 23.14
N THR A 164 17.41 15.59 23.92
CA THR A 164 17.28 15.60 25.38
C THR A 164 16.03 16.41 25.78
N SER A 165 15.20 15.91 26.68
CA SER A 165 14.02 16.65 27.14
C SER A 165 14.43 17.96 27.84
N GLN A 166 13.67 19.03 27.63
CA GLN A 166 13.83 20.30 28.35
C GLN A 166 12.56 20.59 29.14
N HIS A 167 12.70 20.84 30.44
CA HIS A 167 11.57 21.10 31.35
C HIS A 167 10.48 20.02 31.30
N GLY A 168 10.86 18.75 31.10
CA GLY A 168 9.93 17.63 30.98
C GLY A 168 9.30 17.45 29.60
N ASN A 169 9.48 18.39 28.67
CA ASN A 169 8.97 18.29 27.31
C ASN A 169 9.94 17.54 26.40
N LYS A 170 9.44 16.53 25.67
CA LYS A 170 10.21 15.91 24.60
C LYS A 170 10.31 16.86 23.42
N ARG A 171 11.43 16.76 22.72
CA ARG A 171 11.78 17.59 21.57
C ARG A 171 12.33 16.68 20.49
N GLU A 172 12.02 16.97 19.23
CA GLU A 172 12.51 16.18 18.10
C GLU A 172 12.84 17.08 16.91
N VAL A 173 13.83 16.67 16.12
CA VAL A 173 14.06 17.19 14.77
C VAL A 173 13.56 16.15 13.79
N MET A 174 12.71 16.57 12.85
CA MET A 174 12.31 15.76 11.70
C MET A 174 13.02 16.25 10.45
N ILE A 175 13.58 15.32 9.69
CA ILE A 175 14.09 15.57 8.33
C ILE A 175 13.16 14.84 7.36
N GLU A 176 12.57 15.58 6.44
CA GLU A 176 11.72 15.05 5.38
C GLU A 176 12.50 15.10 4.07
N THR A 177 12.69 13.96 3.43
CA THR A 177 13.29 13.85 2.11
C THR A 177 12.21 13.40 1.13
N GLN A 178 11.87 14.26 0.17
CA GLN A 178 10.98 13.94 -0.94
C GLN A 178 11.84 13.59 -2.16
N PHE A 179 11.70 12.36 -2.66
CA PHE A 179 12.49 11.88 -3.78
C PHE A 179 11.88 12.31 -5.11
N GLY A 180 12.69 12.96 -5.93
CA GLY A 180 12.30 13.43 -7.25
C GLY A 180 11.99 12.27 -8.19
N ARG A 181 10.95 12.43 -9.01
CA ARG A 181 10.59 11.46 -10.07
C ARG A 181 11.06 11.95 -11.44
N GLY A 182 11.71 11.06 -12.18
CA GLY A 182 12.12 11.32 -13.56
C GLY A 182 13.21 12.39 -13.64
N ARG A 183 12.85 13.62 -14.01
CA ARG A 183 13.78 14.77 -14.12
C ARG A 183 13.69 15.73 -12.93
N LEU A 184 12.82 15.46 -11.95
CA LEU A 184 12.70 16.27 -10.75
C LEU A 184 13.85 15.96 -9.80
N ASN A 185 14.34 16.97 -9.10
CA ASN A 185 15.36 16.84 -8.07
C ASN A 185 14.72 16.50 -6.73
N ASP A 186 15.50 15.85 -5.86
CA ASP A 186 15.12 15.60 -4.49
C ASP A 186 14.98 16.91 -3.70
N SER A 187 14.07 16.95 -2.74
CA SER A 187 13.86 18.08 -1.83
C SER A 187 14.00 17.62 -0.38
N VAL A 188 14.69 18.41 0.43
CA VAL A 188 14.93 18.09 1.85
C VAL A 188 14.43 19.23 2.73
N PHE A 189 13.54 18.92 3.66
CA PHE A 189 12.94 19.86 4.61
C PHE A 189 13.32 19.46 6.04
N TYR A 190 13.44 20.47 6.91
CA TYR A 190 13.84 20.28 8.30
C TYR A 190 12.80 20.94 9.21
N TYR A 191 12.38 20.22 10.23
CA TYR A 191 11.38 20.68 11.19
C TYR A 191 11.85 20.41 12.62
N TYR A 192 11.50 21.33 13.52
CA TYR A 192 11.77 21.21 14.95
C TYR A 192 10.47 21.21 15.74
N TYR A 193 10.28 20.19 16.55
CA TYR A 193 9.10 20.03 17.38
C TYR A 193 9.44 20.30 18.84
N HIS A 194 8.59 21.12 19.47
CA HIS A 194 8.76 21.57 20.86
C HIS A 194 7.99 20.72 21.88
N ASP A 195 7.13 19.81 21.45
CA ASP A 195 6.27 19.03 22.33
C ASP A 195 6.02 17.57 21.88
N ASP A 196 5.63 16.74 22.86
CA ASP A 196 5.32 15.31 22.71
C ASP A 196 4.17 15.02 21.73
N ALA A 197 3.34 16.03 21.45
CA ALA A 197 2.15 15.87 20.63
C ALA A 197 2.41 16.13 19.14
N GLY A 198 3.60 16.59 18.76
CA GLY A 198 3.93 16.90 17.37
C GLY A 198 3.03 18.00 16.77
N ARG A 199 2.37 18.81 17.61
CA ARG A 199 1.31 19.73 17.17
C ARG A 199 1.87 21.07 16.70
N ARG A 200 3.10 21.40 17.10
CA ARG A 200 3.78 22.63 16.71
C ARG A 200 5.18 22.29 16.22
N ALA A 201 5.35 22.40 14.90
CA ALA A 201 6.62 22.26 14.22
C ALA A 201 7.04 23.64 13.69
N ASP A 202 8.26 24.05 13.99
CA ASP A 202 8.90 25.17 13.30
C ASP A 202 9.72 24.63 12.14
N THR A 203 9.53 25.19 10.95
CA THR A 203 10.45 24.92 9.83
C THR A 203 11.79 25.56 10.15
N ILE A 204 12.85 24.77 10.11
CA ILE A 204 14.22 25.21 10.37
C ILE A 204 15.09 25.02 9.12
N THR A 205 16.21 25.70 9.09
CA THR A 205 17.24 25.49 8.05
C THR A 205 18.09 24.28 8.39
N ARG A 206 18.75 23.70 7.38
CA ARG A 206 19.78 22.67 7.58
C ARG A 206 20.85 23.08 8.60
N GLN A 207 21.31 24.32 8.53
CA GLN A 207 22.33 24.85 9.44
C GLN A 207 21.84 24.87 10.90
N GLN A 208 20.58 25.20 11.12
CA GLN A 208 19.98 25.15 12.46
C GLN A 208 19.86 23.70 12.96
N ALA A 209 19.40 22.77 12.12
CA ALA A 209 19.35 21.35 12.46
C ALA A 209 20.74 20.83 12.82
N ASP A 210 21.75 21.19 12.03
CA ASP A 210 23.14 20.84 12.26
C ASP A 210 23.69 21.37 13.60
N SER A 211 23.34 22.61 13.94
CA SER A 211 23.70 23.21 15.23
C SER A 211 23.05 22.48 16.40
N ILE A 212 21.78 22.07 16.27
CA ILE A 212 21.06 21.31 17.30
C ILE A 212 21.72 19.95 17.49
N PHE A 213 22.00 19.22 16.41
CA PHE A 213 22.66 17.91 16.49
C PHE A 213 24.04 17.99 17.12
N ALA A 214 24.82 19.03 16.81
CA ALA A 214 26.12 19.26 17.43
C ALA A 214 26.00 19.52 18.94
N ALA A 215 25.06 20.37 19.35
CA ALA A 215 24.82 20.69 20.76
C ALA A 215 24.39 19.46 21.58
N GLU A 216 23.54 18.62 20.99
CA GLU A 216 23.01 17.40 21.62
C GLU A 216 23.94 16.18 21.45
N LYS A 217 25.10 16.34 20.80
CA LYS A 217 26.07 15.28 20.49
C LYS A 217 25.46 14.10 19.73
N ILE A 218 24.47 14.38 18.88
CA ILE A 218 23.82 13.38 18.03
C ILE A 218 24.66 13.20 16.77
N ARG A 219 25.10 11.96 16.52
CA ARG A 219 25.80 11.61 15.29
C ARG A 219 24.81 11.65 14.12
N LYS A 220 25.15 12.42 13.09
CA LYS A 220 24.41 12.44 11.83
C LYS A 220 24.69 11.14 11.08
N ASP A 221 23.62 10.53 10.60
CA ASP A 221 23.64 9.33 9.77
C ASP A 221 22.89 9.56 8.45
N TYR A 222 22.67 10.83 8.08
CA TYR A 222 22.10 11.26 6.81
C TYR A 222 23.10 12.00 5.91
#